data_AF-A0A7W0MG15-F1
#
_entry.id   AF-A0A7W0MG15-F1
#
_cell.length_a   1.000
_cell.length_b   1.000
_cell.length_c   1.000
_cell.angle_alpha   90.00
_cell.angle_beta   90.00
_cell.angle_gamma   90.00
#
_symmetry.space_group_name_H-M   'P 1'
#
loop_
_entity.id
_entity.type
_entity.pdbx_description
1 polymer ?
#
loop_
_entity_poly.entity_id
_entity_poly.type
_entity_poly.pdbx_seq_one_letter_code
_entity_poly.pdbx_strand_id
1 'polypeptide(L)'
;MREEITGSRRALLFFGAAWYALSILPLAATYTSPRHLYLPSFGLCVALGLWLSRAGTRHRVALTVVLAAFIALSAAYLFRKGWQWRQAAQLSERMRDDLQQIVREVPDGSGLILVNTPGFERGLFVWAWATPFVFREPFSDSDLPRRFRVIDAPSSYCCQWAQDKVPALRDLMAHPVDSYLIYLDENRRLNKRHLPRDAVRTLLGRLLDPNPGGVTKDGNVENAGLLAADWELFWRAHLKL
;
A
#
# COMPACT_ATOMS: atom_id res chain seq x y z
N MET A 1 40.73 36.42 -10.66
CA MET A 1 40.49 36.38 -9.19
C MET A 1 39.17 37.00 -8.73
N ARG A 2 38.94 38.34 -8.81
CA ARG A 2 37.68 38.93 -8.27
C ARG A 2 36.40 38.36 -8.94
N GLU A 3 36.42 38.08 -10.23
CA GLU A 3 35.25 37.58 -10.98
C GLU A 3 34.90 36.10 -10.65
N GLU A 4 35.90 35.27 -10.35
CA GLU A 4 35.68 33.88 -9.91
C GLU A 4 34.94 33.80 -8.56
N ILE A 5 35.05 34.84 -7.75
CA ILE A 5 34.36 34.96 -6.46
C ILE A 5 32.88 35.33 -6.68
N THR A 6 32.58 36.24 -7.61
CA THR A 6 31.19 36.64 -7.90
C THR A 6 30.41 35.54 -8.63
N GLY A 7 31.04 34.87 -9.60
CA GLY A 7 30.45 33.73 -10.30
C GLY A 7 30.05 32.59 -9.34
N SER A 8 30.94 32.20 -8.43
CA SER A 8 30.63 31.12 -7.48
C SER A 8 29.57 31.51 -6.43
N ARG A 9 29.46 32.78 -6.02
CA ARG A 9 28.38 33.20 -5.10
C ARG A 9 27.01 33.08 -5.78
N ARG A 10 26.91 33.45 -7.06
CA ARG A 10 25.69 33.24 -7.87
C ARG A 10 25.35 31.76 -7.99
N ALA A 11 26.33 30.90 -8.31
CA ALA A 11 26.11 29.45 -8.41
C ALA A 11 25.64 28.83 -7.10
N LEU A 12 26.23 29.21 -5.95
CA LEU A 12 25.84 28.69 -4.63
C LEU A 12 24.41 29.13 -4.25
N LEU A 13 24.03 30.38 -4.50
CA LEU A 13 22.65 30.87 -4.27
C LEU A 13 21.65 30.18 -5.21
N PHE A 14 22.03 29.94 -6.47
CA PHE A 14 21.19 29.25 -7.44
C PHE A 14 20.95 27.79 -7.06
N PHE A 15 22.00 26.97 -6.94
CA PHE A 15 21.85 25.54 -6.61
C PHE A 15 21.39 25.29 -5.17
N GLY A 16 21.68 26.20 -4.24
CA GLY A 16 21.26 26.09 -2.84
C GLY A 16 19.80 26.51 -2.63
N ALA A 17 19.48 27.79 -2.86
CA ALA A 17 18.19 28.35 -2.49
C ALA A 17 17.18 28.32 -3.64
N ALA A 18 17.53 28.85 -4.82
CA ALA A 18 16.59 28.98 -5.93
C ALA A 18 16.16 27.61 -6.49
N TRP A 19 17.11 26.70 -6.69
CA TRP A 19 16.86 25.33 -7.15
C TRP A 19 15.99 24.54 -6.16
N TYR A 20 16.29 24.63 -4.86
CA TYR A 20 15.48 23.97 -3.83
C TYR A 20 14.06 24.52 -3.82
N ALA A 21 13.87 25.84 -3.87
CA ALA A 21 12.55 26.46 -3.98
C ALA A 21 11.79 26.00 -5.24
N LEU A 22 12.42 26.07 -6.41
CA LEU A 22 11.81 25.68 -7.69
C LEU A 22 11.44 24.18 -7.76
N SER A 23 12.20 23.30 -7.10
CA SER A 23 11.95 21.86 -7.09
C SER A 23 11.03 21.37 -5.95
N ILE A 24 10.90 22.14 -4.87
CA ILE A 24 9.99 21.83 -3.73
C ILE A 24 8.62 22.50 -3.87
N LEU A 25 8.52 23.72 -4.41
CA LEU A 25 7.27 24.48 -4.42
C LEU A 25 6.11 23.77 -5.17
N PRO A 26 6.32 23.09 -6.32
CA PRO A 26 5.28 22.26 -6.95
C PRO A 26 4.82 21.07 -6.08
N LEU A 27 5.67 20.60 -5.16
CA LEU A 27 5.35 19.52 -4.22
C LEU A 27 4.49 19.99 -3.05
N ALA A 28 4.46 21.29 -2.77
CA ALA A 28 3.56 21.87 -1.75
C ALA A 28 2.09 21.91 -2.23
N ALA A 29 1.86 21.85 -3.55
CA ALA A 29 0.54 21.80 -4.18
C ALA A 29 0.12 20.37 -4.59
N THR A 30 0.93 19.35 -4.28
CA THR A 30 0.69 17.94 -4.67
C THR A 30 1.05 17.00 -3.51
N TYR A 31 0.98 15.67 -3.70
CA TYR A 31 1.29 14.72 -2.64
C TYR A 31 2.80 14.64 -2.38
N THR A 32 3.19 14.62 -1.10
CA THR A 32 4.58 14.45 -0.71
C THR A 32 4.97 12.97 -0.68
N SER A 33 6.14 12.65 -1.24
CA SER A 33 6.73 11.32 -1.20
C SER A 33 8.25 11.45 -1.17
N PRO A 34 9.00 10.62 -0.42
CA PRO A 34 10.46 10.74 -0.33
C PRO A 34 11.17 10.72 -1.68
N ARG A 35 10.60 10.04 -2.69
CA ARG A 35 11.13 10.00 -4.07
C ARG A 35 11.14 11.36 -4.78
N HIS A 36 10.33 12.32 -4.33
CA HIS A 36 10.31 13.67 -4.91
C HIS A 36 11.50 14.53 -4.43
N LEU A 37 12.21 14.11 -3.37
CA LEU A 37 13.34 14.85 -2.80
C LEU A 37 14.64 14.67 -3.58
N TYR A 38 14.75 13.70 -4.50
CA TYR A 38 15.99 13.45 -5.26
C TYR A 38 16.47 14.66 -6.06
N LEU A 39 15.55 15.38 -6.72
CA LEU A 39 15.88 16.57 -7.52
C LEU A 39 16.27 17.78 -6.64
N PRO A 40 15.55 18.13 -5.56
CA PRO A 40 16.02 19.10 -4.56
C PRO A 40 17.40 18.75 -3.97
N SER A 41 17.65 17.49 -3.62
CA SER A 41 18.92 17.03 -3.05
C SER A 41 20.10 17.24 -3.98
N PHE A 42 19.93 17.09 -5.30
CA PHE A 42 21.00 17.34 -6.27
C PHE A 42 21.57 18.77 -6.17
N GLY A 43 20.70 19.79 -6.14
CA GLY A 43 21.14 21.18 -6.00
C GLY A 43 21.85 21.44 -4.67
N LEU A 44 21.32 20.89 -3.57
CA LEU A 44 21.97 20.97 -2.26
C LEU A 44 23.36 20.33 -2.27
N CYS A 45 23.55 19.17 -2.92
CA CYS A 45 24.87 18.55 -3.08
C CYS A 45 25.84 19.42 -3.89
N VAL A 46 25.38 20.06 -4.98
CA VAL A 46 26.22 20.99 -5.77
C VAL A 46 26.61 22.22 -4.95
N ALA A 47 25.66 22.85 -4.26
CA ALA A 47 25.92 24.01 -3.40
C ALA A 47 26.88 23.68 -2.23
N LEU A 48 26.71 22.50 -1.63
CA LEU A 48 27.57 21.95 -0.57
C LEU A 48 29.00 21.69 -1.07
N GLY A 49 29.16 21.11 -2.26
CA GLY A 49 30.48 20.92 -2.90
C GLY A 49 31.17 22.24 -3.22
N LEU A 50 30.43 23.21 -3.76
CA LEU A 50 30.92 24.57 -4.00
C LEU A 50 31.34 25.27 -2.70
N TRP A 51 30.62 25.07 -1.59
CA TRP A 51 30.99 25.59 -0.28
C TRP A 51 32.25 24.90 0.29
N LEU A 52 32.30 23.56 0.27
CA LEU A 52 33.47 22.76 0.67
C LEU A 52 34.75 23.19 -0.05
N SER A 53 34.66 23.44 -1.37
CA SER A 53 35.80 23.90 -2.17
C SER A 53 36.41 25.22 -1.66
N ARG A 54 35.62 26.06 -0.97
CA ARG A 54 36.02 27.39 -0.46
C ARG A 54 36.22 27.46 1.06
N ALA A 55 35.75 26.46 1.80
CA ALA A 55 35.97 26.35 3.23
C ALA A 55 37.47 26.13 3.56
N GLY A 56 37.96 26.75 4.63
CA GLY A 56 39.30 26.47 5.16
C GLY A 56 39.42 25.07 5.78
N THR A 57 40.64 24.53 5.91
CA THR A 57 40.89 23.12 6.26
C THR A 57 40.12 22.63 7.49
N ARG A 58 40.09 23.42 8.59
CA ARG A 58 39.33 23.08 9.81
C ARG A 58 37.83 22.91 9.55
N HIS A 59 37.24 23.79 8.73
CA HIS A 59 35.83 23.70 8.34
C HIS A 59 35.57 22.55 7.37
N ARG A 60 36.47 22.27 6.42
CA ARG A 60 36.38 21.09 5.55
C ARG A 60 36.36 19.80 6.38
N VAL A 61 37.29 19.62 7.31
CA VAL A 61 37.36 18.42 8.18
C VAL A 61 36.08 18.29 9.02
N ALA A 62 35.65 19.35 9.70
CA ALA A 62 34.44 19.33 10.52
C ALA A 62 33.18 18.99 9.68
N LEU A 63 33.04 19.59 8.50
CA LEU A 63 31.91 19.34 7.61
C LEU A 63 31.94 17.93 7.01
N THR A 64 33.11 17.41 6.63
CA THR A 64 33.28 16.01 6.20
C THR A 64 32.88 15.03 7.29
N VAL A 65 33.24 15.28 8.56
CA VAL A 65 32.82 14.44 9.71
C VAL A 65 31.30 14.49 9.90
N VAL A 66 30.69 15.68 9.85
CA VAL A 66 29.23 15.85 9.95
C VAL A 66 28.50 15.11 8.80
N LEU A 67 29.00 15.22 7.58
CA LEU A 67 28.43 14.52 6.41
C LEU A 67 28.61 13.01 6.50
N ALA A 68 29.76 12.51 6.95
CA ALA A 68 29.99 11.09 7.19
C ALA A 68 29.03 10.53 8.26
N ALA A 69 28.82 11.26 9.36
CA ALA A 69 27.85 10.90 10.40
C ALA A 69 26.41 10.91 9.86
N PHE A 70 26.02 11.92 9.09
CA PHE A 70 24.71 12.00 8.44
C PHE A 70 24.48 10.85 7.46
N ILE A 71 25.49 10.49 6.66
CA ILE A 71 25.44 9.35 5.73
C ILE A 71 25.31 8.03 6.50
N ALA A 72 26.07 7.84 7.59
CA ALA A 72 26.00 6.63 8.41
C ALA A 72 24.63 6.45 9.08
N LEU A 73 24.06 7.53 9.66
CA LEU A 73 22.71 7.53 10.22
C LEU A 73 21.64 7.26 9.15
N SER A 74 21.78 7.88 7.97
CA SER A 74 20.88 7.65 6.84
C SER A 74 20.94 6.20 6.34
N ALA A 75 22.15 5.63 6.23
CA ALA A 75 22.37 4.26 5.83
C ALA A 75 21.77 3.27 6.85
N ALA A 76 21.95 3.49 8.16
CA ALA A 76 21.36 2.67 9.21
C ALA A 76 19.82 2.73 9.18
N TYR A 77 19.24 3.92 8.99
CA TYR A 77 17.79 4.09 8.83
C TYR A 77 17.26 3.36 7.58
N LEU A 78 17.92 3.53 6.44
CA LEU A 78 17.57 2.87 5.17
C LEU A 78 17.71 1.34 5.27
N PHE A 79 18.77 0.82 5.90
CA PHE A 79 18.96 -0.61 6.12
C PHE A 79 17.82 -1.21 6.94
N ARG A 80 17.44 -0.55 8.05
CA ARG A 80 16.29 -0.94 8.88
C ARG A 80 14.98 -0.93 8.08
N LYS A 81 14.76 0.09 7.25
CA LYS A 81 13.56 0.16 6.39
C LYS A 81 13.57 -0.89 5.28
N GLY A 82 14.72 -1.16 4.65
CA GLY A 82 14.90 -2.24 3.67
C GLY A 82 14.80 -3.64 4.27
N TRP A 83 15.04 -3.81 5.57
CA TRP A 83 14.70 -5.05 6.29
C TRP A 83 13.19 -5.21 6.46
N GLN A 84 12.49 -4.15 6.91
CA GLN A 84 11.02 -4.17 7.02
C GLN A 84 10.36 -4.47 5.65
N TRP A 85 10.83 -3.83 4.57
CA TRP A 85 10.34 -4.10 3.21
C TRP A 85 10.58 -5.54 2.74
N ARG A 86 11.73 -6.15 3.06
CA ARG A 86 11.96 -7.58 2.78
C ARG A 86 11.00 -8.50 3.53
N GLN A 87 10.68 -8.19 4.80
CA GLN A 87 9.67 -8.95 5.55
C GLN A 87 8.27 -8.83 4.94
N ALA A 88 7.90 -7.64 4.43
CA ALA A 88 6.63 -7.41 3.74
C ALA A 88 6.56 -8.10 2.37
N ALA A 89 7.65 -8.09 1.59
CA ALA A 89 7.75 -8.82 0.32
C ALA A 89 7.62 -10.34 0.53
N GLN A 90 8.37 -10.91 1.46
CA GLN A 90 8.29 -12.33 1.82
C GLN A 90 6.91 -12.78 2.33
N LEU A 91 6.15 -11.85 2.94
CA LEU A 91 4.75 -12.10 3.29
C LEU A 91 3.86 -12.13 2.03
N SER A 92 4.00 -11.14 1.14
CA SER A 92 3.27 -11.05 -0.12
C SER A 92 3.51 -12.28 -1.01
N GLU A 93 4.77 -12.74 -1.10
CA GLU A 93 5.18 -13.96 -1.81
C GLU A 93 4.47 -15.20 -1.23
N ARG A 94 4.57 -15.44 0.09
CA ARG A 94 3.86 -16.57 0.72
C ARG A 94 2.35 -16.50 0.56
N MET A 95 1.75 -15.30 0.68
CA MET A 95 0.30 -15.13 0.48
C MET A 95 -0.11 -15.39 -0.98
N ARG A 96 0.71 -15.01 -1.96
CA ARG A 96 0.47 -15.34 -3.37
C ARG A 96 0.55 -16.84 -3.59
N ASP A 97 1.59 -17.50 -3.09
CA ASP A 97 1.84 -18.92 -3.31
C ASP A 97 0.76 -19.79 -2.63
N ASP A 98 0.33 -19.40 -1.42
CA ASP A 98 -0.78 -20.05 -0.71
C ASP A 98 -2.11 -19.84 -1.44
N LEU A 99 -2.37 -18.64 -1.98
CA LEU A 99 -3.55 -18.38 -2.79
C LEU A 99 -3.54 -19.24 -4.08
N GLN A 100 -2.40 -19.33 -4.77
CA GLN A 100 -2.24 -20.18 -5.96
C GLN A 100 -2.48 -21.67 -5.65
N GLN A 101 -2.02 -22.18 -4.50
CA GLN A 101 -2.35 -23.54 -4.07
C GLN A 101 -3.86 -23.68 -3.79
N ILE A 102 -4.43 -22.77 -3.00
CA ILE A 102 -5.85 -22.77 -2.62
C ILE A 102 -6.78 -22.82 -3.84
N VAL A 103 -6.55 -22.01 -4.87
CA VAL A 103 -7.43 -21.89 -6.06
C VAL A 103 -7.26 -23.00 -7.11
N ARG A 104 -6.31 -23.92 -6.90
CA ARG A 104 -6.24 -25.20 -7.64
C ARG A 104 -7.19 -26.26 -7.05
N GLU A 105 -7.60 -26.06 -5.80
CA GLU A 105 -8.49 -26.95 -5.04
C GLU A 105 -9.90 -26.35 -4.80
N VAL A 106 -10.23 -25.24 -5.46
CA VAL A 106 -11.56 -24.57 -5.39
C VAL A 106 -12.25 -24.72 -6.75
N PRO A 107 -13.51 -25.18 -6.82
CA PRO A 107 -14.24 -25.31 -8.08
C PRO A 107 -14.43 -23.97 -8.81
N ASP A 108 -14.28 -23.99 -10.13
CA ASP A 108 -14.57 -22.82 -10.97
C ASP A 108 -16.05 -22.40 -10.84
N GLY A 109 -16.30 -21.10 -10.87
CA GLY A 109 -17.61 -20.49 -10.61
C GLY A 109 -17.87 -20.15 -9.14
N SER A 110 -17.05 -20.65 -8.19
CA SER A 110 -17.14 -20.30 -6.76
C SER A 110 -16.88 -18.83 -6.46
N GLY A 111 -17.36 -18.38 -5.30
CA GLY A 111 -16.98 -17.10 -4.71
C GLY A 111 -15.64 -17.19 -3.96
N LEU A 112 -14.78 -16.18 -4.09
CA LEU A 112 -13.58 -16.03 -3.26
C LEU A 112 -13.72 -14.72 -2.46
N ILE A 113 -13.75 -14.83 -1.14
CA ILE A 113 -13.94 -13.69 -0.23
C ILE A 113 -12.68 -13.58 0.64
N LEU A 114 -11.86 -12.57 0.39
CA LEU A 114 -10.62 -12.37 1.13
C LEU A 114 -10.88 -11.57 2.41
N VAL A 115 -10.34 -12.10 3.51
CA VAL A 115 -10.65 -11.72 4.89
C VAL A 115 -9.32 -11.63 5.64
N ASN A 116 -9.10 -10.60 6.47
CA ASN A 116 -7.85 -10.47 7.23
C ASN A 116 -6.58 -10.53 6.35
N THR A 117 -6.70 -10.26 5.05
CA THR A 117 -5.56 -10.20 4.11
C THR A 117 -5.01 -8.78 4.15
N PRO A 118 -3.83 -8.55 4.76
CA PRO A 118 -3.39 -7.21 5.08
C PRO A 118 -2.98 -6.44 3.83
N GLY A 119 -3.68 -5.33 3.56
CA GLY A 119 -3.12 -4.31 2.67
C GLY A 119 -1.85 -3.68 3.24
N PHE A 120 -1.71 -3.66 4.57
CA PHE A 120 -0.61 -3.06 5.31
C PHE A 120 -0.02 -4.00 6.38
N GLU A 121 1.31 -4.13 6.44
CA GLU A 121 2.04 -4.77 7.55
C GLU A 121 3.02 -3.76 8.15
N ARG A 122 2.95 -3.50 9.46
CA ARG A 122 3.89 -2.62 10.20
C ARG A 122 4.08 -1.23 9.57
N GLY A 123 3.04 -0.69 8.91
CA GLY A 123 3.08 0.59 8.20
C GLY A 123 3.76 0.54 6.83
N LEU A 124 3.93 -0.64 6.23
CA LEU A 124 4.33 -0.82 4.84
C LEU A 124 3.19 -1.44 4.04
N PHE A 125 3.09 -1.07 2.76
CA PHE A 125 2.14 -1.67 1.84
C PHE A 125 2.55 -3.12 1.51
N VAL A 126 1.62 -4.06 1.65
CA VAL A 126 1.77 -5.46 1.25
C VAL A 126 0.91 -5.68 0.00
N TRP A 127 -0.41 -5.76 0.18
CA TRP A 127 -1.37 -5.92 -0.92
C TRP A 127 -2.22 -4.68 -1.22
N ALA A 128 -2.04 -3.57 -0.48
CA ALA A 128 -2.75 -2.31 -0.74
C ALA A 128 -2.61 -1.85 -2.20
N TRP A 129 -3.75 -1.71 -2.89
CA TRP A 129 -3.92 -1.47 -4.33
C TRP A 129 -3.35 -2.54 -5.27
N ALA A 130 -2.71 -3.59 -4.74
CA ALA A 130 -2.09 -4.64 -5.52
C ALA A 130 -3.04 -5.80 -5.83
N THR A 131 -4.13 -6.01 -5.07
CA THR A 131 -5.02 -7.17 -5.25
C THR A 131 -5.52 -7.38 -6.68
N PRO A 132 -5.97 -6.37 -7.46
CA PRO A 132 -6.40 -6.59 -8.85
C PRO A 132 -5.30 -7.09 -9.80
N PHE A 133 -4.02 -6.92 -9.41
CA PHE A 133 -2.85 -7.38 -10.15
C PHE A 133 -2.36 -8.74 -9.63
N VAL A 134 -2.37 -8.96 -8.31
CA VAL A 134 -2.02 -10.25 -7.68
C VAL A 134 -2.89 -11.39 -8.22
N PHE A 135 -4.15 -11.12 -8.55
CA PHE A 135 -5.10 -12.12 -9.06
C PHE A 135 -4.96 -12.43 -10.56
N ARG A 136 -3.92 -11.93 -11.23
CA ARG A 136 -3.74 -12.01 -12.69
C ARG A 136 -2.30 -12.31 -13.08
N GLU A 137 -2.10 -12.74 -14.32
CA GLU A 137 -0.77 -12.79 -14.93
C GLU A 137 -0.09 -11.40 -14.86
N PRO A 138 1.23 -11.31 -14.59
CA PRO A 138 2.19 -12.40 -14.37
C PRO A 138 2.31 -12.86 -12.90
N PHE A 139 1.42 -12.43 -12.00
CA PHE A 139 1.49 -12.70 -10.55
C PHE A 139 0.65 -13.92 -10.10
N SER A 140 -0.28 -14.39 -10.92
CA SER A 140 -1.07 -15.60 -10.76
C SER A 140 -1.01 -16.45 -12.02
N ASP A 141 -0.93 -17.77 -11.87
CA ASP A 141 -1.00 -18.75 -12.97
C ASP A 141 -2.37 -18.75 -13.69
N SER A 142 -3.36 -17.98 -13.21
CA SER A 142 -4.65 -17.80 -13.87
C SER A 142 -5.31 -16.46 -13.48
N ASP A 143 -6.07 -15.87 -14.41
CA ASP A 143 -6.91 -14.68 -14.19
C ASP A 143 -8.10 -15.05 -13.29
N LEU A 144 -7.90 -15.00 -11.97
CA LEU A 144 -8.89 -15.43 -10.97
C LEU A 144 -10.25 -14.73 -11.13
N PRO A 145 -10.33 -13.42 -11.47
CA PRO A 145 -11.59 -12.75 -11.80
C PRO A 145 -12.39 -13.33 -12.98
N ARG A 146 -11.81 -14.19 -13.83
CA ARG A 146 -12.59 -14.95 -14.85
C ARG A 146 -13.14 -16.27 -14.32
N ARG A 147 -12.45 -16.88 -13.35
CA ARG A 147 -12.80 -18.19 -12.77
C ARG A 147 -13.72 -18.08 -11.55
N PHE A 148 -13.64 -16.97 -10.82
CA PHE A 148 -14.27 -16.80 -9.51
C PHE A 148 -14.86 -15.40 -9.32
N ARG A 149 -15.90 -15.28 -8.49
CA ARG A 149 -16.40 -13.97 -8.04
C ARG A 149 -15.53 -13.50 -6.86
N VAL A 150 -14.53 -12.64 -7.14
CA VAL A 150 -13.51 -12.24 -6.15
C VAL A 150 -13.86 -10.94 -5.43
N ILE A 151 -14.21 -11.04 -4.14
CA ILE A 151 -14.30 -9.92 -3.22
C ILE A 151 -13.00 -9.87 -2.40
N ASP A 152 -12.25 -8.77 -2.53
CA ASP A 152 -11.03 -8.51 -1.75
C ASP A 152 -11.36 -7.70 -0.49
N ALA A 153 -10.44 -7.67 0.49
CA ALA A 153 -10.61 -6.87 1.69
C ALA A 153 -10.49 -5.35 1.36
N PRO A 154 -11.34 -4.47 1.96
CA PRO A 154 -11.24 -3.01 1.82
C PRO A 154 -9.86 -2.44 2.20
N SER A 155 -9.15 -3.12 3.10
CA SER A 155 -7.77 -2.78 3.49
C SER A 155 -6.77 -2.98 2.34
N SER A 156 -7.04 -3.92 1.43
CA SER A 156 -6.16 -4.29 0.30
C SER A 156 -6.45 -3.53 -1.00
N TYR A 157 -7.56 -2.83 -1.12
CA TYR A 157 -7.85 -1.96 -2.26
C TYR A 157 -8.65 -0.77 -1.74
N CYS A 158 -8.06 0.44 -1.68
CA CYS A 158 -8.76 1.59 -1.10
C CYS A 158 -9.61 2.34 -2.12
N CYS A 159 -10.55 3.13 -1.59
CA CYS A 159 -11.07 4.36 -2.19
C CYS A 159 -12.00 4.22 -3.41
N GLN A 160 -11.87 3.17 -4.22
CA GLN A 160 -12.89 2.76 -5.22
C GLN A 160 -13.58 1.43 -4.84
N TRP A 161 -13.08 0.70 -3.84
CA TRP A 161 -13.60 -0.60 -3.39
C TRP A 161 -15.12 -0.66 -3.23
N ALA A 162 -15.74 0.33 -2.58
CA ALA A 162 -17.19 0.28 -2.38
C ALA A 162 -17.97 0.46 -3.70
N GLN A 163 -17.43 1.20 -4.67
CA GLN A 163 -18.03 1.37 -5.99
C GLN A 163 -17.93 0.06 -6.80
N ASP A 164 -16.79 -0.63 -6.73
CA ASP A 164 -16.54 -1.85 -7.51
C ASP A 164 -17.10 -3.13 -6.86
N LYS A 165 -17.06 -3.23 -5.52
CA LYS A 165 -17.29 -4.49 -4.78
C LYS A 165 -18.65 -4.58 -4.11
N VAL A 166 -19.33 -3.46 -3.78
CA VAL A 166 -20.72 -3.52 -3.31
C VAL A 166 -21.66 -4.09 -4.38
N PRO A 167 -21.55 -3.75 -5.69
CA PRO A 167 -22.32 -4.42 -6.73
C PRO A 167 -22.06 -5.93 -6.80
N ALA A 168 -20.79 -6.35 -6.70
CA ALA A 168 -20.41 -7.76 -6.71
C ALA A 168 -20.90 -8.53 -5.45
N LEU A 169 -20.89 -7.89 -4.28
CA LEU A 169 -21.48 -8.44 -3.05
C LEU A 169 -23.01 -8.57 -3.15
N ARG A 170 -23.69 -7.57 -3.73
CA ARG A 170 -25.15 -7.61 -3.99
C ARG A 170 -25.51 -8.72 -4.98
N ASP A 171 -24.75 -8.90 -6.05
CA ASP A 171 -24.90 -10.04 -6.96
C ASP A 171 -24.68 -11.39 -6.25
N LEU A 172 -23.62 -11.51 -5.44
CA LEU A 172 -23.32 -12.74 -4.69
C LEU A 172 -24.39 -13.06 -3.62
N MET A 173 -25.12 -12.07 -3.12
CA MET A 173 -26.32 -12.29 -2.28
C MET A 173 -27.55 -12.73 -3.09
N ALA A 174 -27.77 -12.13 -4.25
CA ALA A 174 -28.89 -12.46 -5.14
C ALA A 174 -28.73 -13.86 -5.73
N HIS A 175 -27.56 -14.15 -6.28
CA HIS A 175 -27.18 -15.38 -6.98
C HIS A 175 -26.04 -16.11 -6.23
N PRO A 176 -26.31 -16.63 -5.02
CA PRO A 176 -25.27 -17.21 -4.17
C PRO A 176 -24.71 -18.50 -4.77
N VAL A 177 -23.38 -18.59 -4.76
CA VAL A 177 -22.59 -19.76 -5.11
C VAL A 177 -21.81 -20.23 -3.89
N ASP A 178 -21.44 -21.50 -3.86
CA ASP A 178 -20.53 -22.01 -2.83
C ASP A 178 -19.22 -21.22 -2.89
N SER A 179 -18.80 -20.73 -1.72
CA SER A 179 -17.75 -19.71 -1.62
C SER A 179 -16.70 -20.10 -0.60
N TYR A 180 -15.52 -19.49 -0.68
CA TYR A 180 -14.41 -19.76 0.22
C TYR A 180 -13.92 -18.46 0.85
N LEU A 181 -13.97 -18.42 2.19
CA LEU A 181 -13.32 -17.37 2.98
C LEU A 181 -11.82 -17.64 2.97
N ILE A 182 -11.04 -16.75 2.36
CA ILE A 182 -9.58 -16.85 2.28
C ILE A 182 -8.99 -15.89 3.31
N TYR A 183 -8.25 -16.41 4.28
CA TYR A 183 -7.78 -15.62 5.42
C TYR A 183 -6.36 -15.92 5.87
N LEU A 184 -5.69 -14.87 6.37
CA LEU A 184 -4.38 -14.99 7.01
C LEU A 184 -4.56 -15.51 8.44
N ASP A 185 -3.85 -16.58 8.80
CA ASP A 185 -3.85 -17.15 10.15
C ASP A 185 -2.75 -16.55 11.06
N GLU A 186 -2.69 -17.02 12.31
CA GLU A 186 -1.66 -16.64 13.29
C GLU A 186 -0.22 -16.94 12.81
N ASN A 187 -0.05 -18.02 12.03
CA ASN A 187 1.22 -18.43 11.44
C ASN A 187 1.61 -17.61 10.19
N ARG A 188 0.74 -16.68 9.76
CA ARG A 188 0.90 -15.84 8.58
C ARG A 188 0.91 -16.63 7.26
N ARG A 189 0.10 -17.68 7.20
CA ARG A 189 -0.23 -18.49 6.02
C ARG A 189 -1.66 -18.17 5.58
N LEU A 190 -1.96 -18.20 4.28
CA LEU A 190 -3.38 -18.17 3.88
C LEU A 190 -4.00 -19.54 4.07
N ASN A 191 -5.19 -19.55 4.66
CA ASN A 191 -6.05 -20.71 4.81
C ASN A 191 -7.39 -20.43 4.12
N LYS A 192 -8.15 -21.49 3.84
CA LYS A 192 -9.51 -21.41 3.28
C LYS A 192 -10.53 -22.03 4.22
N ARG A 193 -11.71 -21.42 4.33
CA ARG A 193 -12.89 -22.03 4.97
C ARG A 193 -14.04 -22.03 3.96
N HIS A 194 -14.56 -23.22 3.65
CA HIS A 194 -15.73 -23.36 2.80
C HIS A 194 -16.97 -22.75 3.48
N LEU A 195 -17.74 -21.99 2.71
CA LEU A 195 -18.96 -21.32 3.08
C LEU A 195 -20.05 -21.71 2.06
N PRO A 196 -20.96 -22.64 2.40
CA PRO A 196 -22.03 -23.07 1.50
C PRO A 196 -22.92 -21.90 1.08
N ARG A 197 -23.41 -21.91 -0.17
CA ARG A 197 -24.19 -20.84 -0.80
C ARG A 197 -25.30 -20.24 0.07
N ASP A 198 -26.01 -21.07 0.84
CA ASP A 198 -27.13 -20.64 1.68
C ASP A 198 -26.63 -19.80 2.88
N ALA A 199 -25.46 -20.15 3.41
CA ALA A 199 -24.76 -19.37 4.43
C ALA A 199 -24.10 -18.10 3.85
N VAL A 200 -23.67 -18.10 2.58
CA VAL A 200 -23.17 -16.89 1.89
C VAL A 200 -24.22 -15.80 1.91
N ARG A 201 -25.46 -16.09 1.48
CA ARG A 201 -26.57 -15.13 1.50
C ARG A 201 -26.86 -14.63 2.93
N THR A 202 -26.86 -15.52 3.92
CA THR A 202 -27.12 -15.13 5.32
C THR A 202 -26.01 -14.25 5.92
N LEU A 203 -24.74 -14.54 5.66
CA LEU A 203 -23.62 -13.74 6.20
C LEU A 203 -23.47 -12.41 5.48
N LEU A 204 -23.49 -12.40 4.14
CA LEU A 204 -23.39 -11.16 3.37
C LEU A 204 -24.61 -10.25 3.60
N GLY A 205 -25.80 -10.82 3.84
CA GLY A 205 -26.96 -10.05 4.29
C GLY A 205 -26.71 -9.27 5.58
N ARG A 206 -26.12 -9.91 6.62
CA ARG A 206 -25.76 -9.23 7.88
C ARG A 206 -24.63 -8.20 7.75
N LEU A 207 -23.84 -8.29 6.67
CA LEU A 207 -22.72 -7.40 6.38
C LEU A 207 -23.14 -6.19 5.52
N LEU A 208 -24.15 -6.36 4.65
CA LEU A 208 -24.67 -5.31 3.77
C LEU A 208 -25.97 -4.64 4.25
N ASP A 209 -26.68 -5.20 5.22
CA ASP A 209 -27.79 -4.52 5.93
C ASP A 209 -27.20 -3.57 6.99
N PRO A 210 -27.05 -2.26 6.71
CA PRO A 210 -26.02 -1.45 7.35
C PRO A 210 -26.53 -0.62 8.54
N ASN A 211 -27.84 -0.66 8.83
CA ASN A 211 -28.48 -0.10 10.03
C ASN A 211 -29.99 -0.40 10.03
N PRO A 212 -30.64 -0.64 11.19
CA PRO A 212 -32.11 -0.56 11.30
C PRO A 212 -32.73 0.76 10.82
N GLY A 213 -31.93 1.80 10.56
CA GLY A 213 -32.37 3.02 9.85
C GLY A 213 -31.23 3.73 9.10
N GLY A 214 -30.71 3.12 8.01
CA GLY A 214 -29.49 3.62 7.34
C GLY A 214 -29.27 3.18 5.91
N VAL A 215 -30.33 2.84 5.17
CA VAL A 215 -30.31 2.81 3.70
C VAL A 215 -31.11 4.02 3.22
N THR A 216 -30.47 4.96 2.52
CA THR A 216 -31.16 6.10 1.90
C THR A 216 -32.01 5.63 0.72
N LYS A 217 -33.06 6.39 0.38
CA LYS A 217 -34.02 6.02 -0.68
C LYS A 217 -33.37 5.76 -2.05
N ASP A 218 -32.18 6.30 -2.27
CA ASP A 218 -31.47 6.26 -3.56
C ASP A 218 -30.55 5.03 -3.69
N GLY A 219 -30.50 4.15 -2.70
CA GLY A 219 -29.77 2.87 -2.75
C GLY A 219 -28.23 2.98 -2.70
N ASN A 220 -27.71 4.20 -2.59
CA ASN A 220 -26.29 4.50 -2.39
C ASN A 220 -25.86 4.13 -0.97
N VAL A 221 -24.71 3.47 -0.84
CA VAL A 221 -24.14 3.11 0.47
C VAL A 221 -23.23 4.24 0.95
N GLU A 222 -23.81 5.26 1.58
CA GLU A 222 -23.05 6.33 2.26
C GLU A 222 -22.08 5.72 3.30
N ASN A 223 -22.51 4.62 3.94
CA ASN A 223 -21.74 3.83 4.89
C ASN A 223 -20.66 2.94 4.24
N ALA A 224 -20.21 3.25 3.02
CA ALA A 224 -19.06 2.61 2.37
C ALA A 224 -17.80 2.60 3.26
N GLY A 225 -17.59 3.67 4.02
CA GLY A 225 -16.51 3.77 5.01
C GLY A 225 -16.72 2.92 6.27
N LEU A 226 -17.97 2.73 6.72
CA LEU A 226 -18.27 1.85 7.85
C LEU A 226 -18.10 0.38 7.46
N LEU A 227 -18.67 -0.02 6.31
CA LEU A 227 -18.45 -1.36 5.74
C LEU A 227 -16.95 -1.67 5.57
N ALA A 228 -16.14 -0.68 5.22
CA ALA A 228 -14.69 -0.82 5.12
C ALA A 228 -13.98 -0.99 6.49
N ALA A 229 -14.50 -0.39 7.57
CA ALA A 229 -13.99 -0.53 8.92
C ALA A 229 -14.46 -1.83 9.61
N ASP A 230 -15.74 -2.16 9.43
CA ASP A 230 -16.40 -3.30 10.08
C ASP A 230 -16.07 -4.65 9.42
N TRP A 231 -15.60 -4.66 8.16
CA TRP A 231 -15.21 -5.87 7.42
C TRP A 231 -14.33 -6.82 8.24
N GLU A 232 -13.21 -6.31 8.74
CA GLU A 232 -12.24 -7.15 9.48
C GLU A 232 -12.79 -7.59 10.84
N LEU A 233 -13.63 -6.77 11.50
CA LEU A 233 -14.27 -7.11 12.79
C LEU A 233 -15.33 -8.20 12.62
N PHE A 234 -16.24 -8.04 11.65
CA PHE A 234 -17.29 -8.99 11.31
C PHE A 234 -16.71 -10.37 10.99
N TRP A 235 -15.70 -10.42 10.12
CA TRP A 235 -15.14 -11.69 9.69
C TRP A 235 -14.24 -12.35 10.75
N ARG A 236 -13.49 -11.60 11.57
CA ARG A 236 -12.75 -12.16 12.70
C ARG A 236 -13.68 -12.83 13.71
N ALA A 237 -14.78 -12.17 14.08
CA ALA A 237 -15.81 -12.75 14.94
C ALA A 237 -16.43 -14.04 14.35
N HIS A 238 -16.59 -14.13 13.02
CA HIS A 238 -17.07 -15.34 12.35
C HIS A 238 -16.03 -16.47 12.28
N LEU A 239 -14.74 -16.13 12.11
CA LEU A 239 -13.64 -17.08 12.03
C LEU A 239 -13.13 -17.54 13.40
N LYS A 240 -13.40 -16.77 14.47
CA LYS A 240 -12.81 -16.91 15.81
C LYS A 240 -11.30 -16.64 15.82
N LEU A 241 -10.92 -15.52 15.20
CA LEU A 241 -9.58 -14.93 15.14
C LEU A 241 -9.54 -13.58 15.90
#